data_AF-A0A928IQM1-F1
#
_entry.id   AF-A0A928IQM1-F1
#
_cell.length_a   1.000
_cell.length_b   1.000
_cell.length_c   1.000
_cell.angle_alpha   90.00
_cell.angle_beta   90.00
_cell.angle_gamma   90.00
#
_symmetry.space_group_name_H-M   'P 1'
#
loop_
_entity.id
_entity.type
_entity.pdbx_description
1 polymer ?
#
loop_
_entity_poly.entity_id
_entity_poly.type
_entity_poly.pdbx_seq_one_letter_code
_entity_poly.pdbx_strand_id
1 'polypeptide(L)'
;MINVGYSKKLFAILLDIAKGKRDLKEYAAESGISHVQLKKFSLCKQNGPPTPKLLAKLASVAQNGITYEDFLSICGYREDEVLTSRIDPLCFKAEKLSPAKHKFLEDFADFLAKRG
;
A
#
# COMPACT_ATOMS: atom_id res chain seq x y z
N MET A 1 -13.99 1.10 -19.62
CA MET A 1 -13.18 1.60 -18.48
C MET A 1 -12.04 0.64 -18.28
N ILE A 2 -10.84 1.03 -18.73
CA ILE A 2 -9.65 0.20 -18.63
C ILE A 2 -9.24 0.23 -17.15
N ASN A 3 -9.40 -0.90 -16.46
CA ASN A 3 -8.93 -1.06 -15.09
C ASN A 3 -7.41 -1.22 -15.18
N VAL A 4 -6.66 -0.14 -14.95
CA VAL A 4 -5.20 -0.11 -15.01
C VAL A 4 -4.65 -0.82 -13.76
N GLY A 5 -4.78 -2.15 -13.77
CA GLY A 5 -4.07 -3.15 -12.95
C GLY A 5 -3.95 -2.86 -11.46
N TYR A 6 -5.03 -3.00 -10.68
CA TYR A 6 -4.92 -3.16 -9.22
C TYR A 6 -4.03 -4.37 -8.90
N SER A 7 -2.94 -4.12 -8.18
CA SER A 7 -2.05 -5.17 -7.69
C SER A 7 -2.13 -5.27 -6.17
N LYS A 8 -2.70 -6.40 -5.72
CA LYS A 8 -2.85 -6.75 -4.30
C LYS A 8 -1.51 -6.70 -3.55
N LYS A 9 -0.42 -7.05 -4.24
CA LYS A 9 0.94 -7.03 -3.69
C LYS A 9 1.41 -5.60 -3.38
N LEU A 10 1.25 -4.67 -4.33
CA LEU A 10 1.63 -3.26 -4.14
C LEU A 10 0.80 -2.64 -3.02
N PHE A 11 -0.49 -2.96 -2.98
CA PHE A 11 -1.37 -2.47 -1.93
C PHE A 11 -0.96 -2.99 -0.54
N ALA A 12 -0.56 -4.26 -0.43
CA ALA A 12 -0.07 -4.82 0.83
C ALA A 12 1.23 -4.13 1.30
N ILE A 13 2.12 -3.76 0.38
CA ILE A 13 3.35 -3.00 0.69
C ILE A 13 3.00 -1.60 1.16
N LEU A 14 2.13 -0.90 0.42
CA LEU A 14 1.69 0.45 0.78
C LEU A 14 1.04 0.46 2.16
N LEU A 15 0.25 -0.57 2.50
CA LEU A 15 -0.32 -0.73 3.84
C LEU A 15 0.75 -0.89 4.92
N ASP A 16 1.81 -1.65 4.66
CA ASP A 16 2.89 -1.87 5.62
C ASP A 16 3.69 -0.57 5.86
N ILE A 17 3.91 0.20 4.80
CA ILE A 17 4.54 1.52 4.86
C ILE A 17 3.62 2.51 5.59
N ALA A 18 2.34 2.58 5.24
CA ALA A 18 1.36 3.49 5.84
C ALA A 18 1.10 3.16 7.32
N LYS A 19 1.18 1.88 7.70
CA LYS A 19 1.13 1.45 9.09
C LYS A 19 2.30 2.02 9.90
N GLY A 20 3.49 2.12 9.29
CA GLY A 20 4.70 2.57 9.96
C GLY A 20 5.13 1.58 11.05
N LYS A 21 5.45 2.10 12.24
CA LYS A 21 5.95 1.27 13.37
C LYS A 21 4.86 0.50 14.12
N ARG A 22 3.58 0.84 13.89
CA ARG A 22 2.42 0.21 14.54
C ARG A 22 2.24 -1.23 14.09
N ASP A 23 1.50 -2.03 14.84
CA ASP A 23 1.01 -3.32 14.35
C ASP A 23 -0.28 -3.20 13.54
N LEU A 24 -0.59 -4.25 12.77
CA LEU A 24 -1.79 -4.29 11.91
C LEU A 24 -3.09 -4.06 12.71
N LYS A 25 -3.13 -4.53 13.97
CA LYS A 25 -4.28 -4.37 14.85
C LYS A 25 -4.45 -2.91 15.29
N GLU A 26 -3.36 -2.24 15.65
CA GLU A 26 -3.36 -0.84 16.05
C GLU A 26 -3.76 0.06 14.89
N TYR A 27 -3.16 -0.16 13.72
CA TYR A 27 -3.49 0.61 12.52
C TYR A 27 -4.94 0.39 12.06
N ALA A 28 -5.49 -0.82 12.21
CA ALA A 28 -6.91 -1.10 11.96
C ALA A 28 -7.82 -0.35 12.94
N ALA A 29 -7.46 -0.33 14.24
CA ALA A 29 -8.23 0.37 15.26
C ALA A 29 -8.25 1.89 15.00
N GLU A 30 -7.10 2.48 14.71
CA GLU A 30 -6.98 3.92 14.44
C GLU A 30 -7.70 4.34 13.15
N SER A 31 -7.66 3.51 12.10
CA SER A 31 -8.38 3.78 10.84
C SER A 31 -9.88 3.50 10.91
N GLY A 32 -10.36 2.89 12.00
CA GLY A 32 -11.77 2.49 12.13
C GLY A 32 -12.18 1.43 11.10
N ILE A 33 -11.27 0.50 10.80
CA ILE A 33 -11.46 -0.63 9.88
C ILE A 33 -11.32 -1.94 10.66
N SER A 34 -12.08 -2.97 10.29
CA SER A 34 -11.94 -4.28 10.91
C SER A 34 -10.52 -4.84 10.68
N HIS A 35 -9.86 -5.27 11.76
CA HIS A 35 -8.56 -5.94 11.69
C HIS A 35 -8.58 -7.16 10.76
N VAL A 36 -9.70 -7.90 10.70
CA VAL A 36 -9.85 -9.04 9.80
C VAL A 36 -9.82 -8.59 8.33
N GLN A 37 -10.50 -7.48 8.02
CA GLN A 37 -10.52 -6.91 6.68
C GLN A 37 -9.14 -6.39 6.28
N LEU A 38 -8.45 -5.65 7.16
CA LEU A 38 -7.11 -5.16 6.91
C LEU A 38 -6.09 -6.29 6.72
N LYS A 39 -6.20 -7.36 7.53
CA LYS A 39 -5.38 -8.56 7.40
C LYS A 39 -5.59 -9.28 6.07
N LYS A 40 -6.82 -9.32 5.54
CA LYS A 40 -7.09 -9.88 4.19
C LYS A 40 -6.35 -9.10 3.10
N PHE A 41 -6.31 -7.78 3.20
CA PHE A 41 -5.54 -6.95 2.27
C PHE A 41 -4.04 -7.19 2.39
N SER A 42 -3.50 -7.18 3.62
CA SER A 42 -2.08 -7.43 3.88
C SER A 42 -1.61 -8.81 3.38
N LEU A 43 -2.48 -9.83 3.48
CA LEU A 43 -2.21 -11.19 2.99
C LEU A 43 -2.55 -11.39 1.50
N CYS A 44 -2.86 -10.33 0.75
CA CYS A 44 -3.26 -10.40 -0.67
C CYS A 44 -4.47 -11.33 -0.95
N LYS A 45 -5.30 -11.61 0.06
CA LYS A 45 -6.45 -12.52 -0.05
C LYS A 45 -7.71 -11.84 -0.60
N GLN A 46 -7.75 -10.51 -0.62
CA GLN A 46 -8.88 -9.77 -1.18
C GLN A 46 -8.82 -9.74 -2.71
N ASN A 47 -9.91 -10.07 -3.40
CA ASN A 47 -9.93 -10.16 -4.86
C ASN A 47 -10.03 -8.81 -5.58
N GLY A 48 -10.69 -7.82 -5.00
CA GLY A 48 -10.85 -6.49 -5.58
C GLY A 48 -10.11 -5.39 -4.82
N PRO A 49 -9.96 -4.22 -5.44
CA PRO A 49 -9.46 -3.03 -4.76
C PRO A 49 -10.42 -2.62 -3.62
N PRO A 50 -9.89 -2.04 -2.54
CA PRO A 50 -10.71 -1.41 -1.52
C PRO A 50 -11.45 -0.18 -2.07
N THR A 51 -12.63 0.10 -1.54
CA THR A 51 -13.40 1.27 -2.01
C THR A 51 -12.69 2.59 -1.67
N PRO A 52 -12.87 3.65 -2.47
CA PRO A 52 -12.29 4.96 -2.19
C PRO A 52 -12.61 5.49 -0.78
N LYS A 53 -13.79 5.17 -0.23
CA LYS A 53 -14.17 5.50 1.15
C LYS A 53 -13.29 4.79 2.20
N LEU A 54 -12.93 3.53 1.96
CA LEU A 54 -12.03 2.78 2.83
C LEU A 54 -10.60 3.30 2.74
N LEU A 55 -10.16 3.66 1.53
CA LEU A 55 -8.85 4.25 1.29
C LEU A 55 -8.67 5.57 2.04
N ALA A 56 -9.71 6.42 2.08
CA ALA A 56 -9.67 7.69 2.82
C ALA A 56 -9.46 7.48 4.32
N LYS A 57 -10.09 6.45 4.90
CA LYS A 57 -9.91 6.07 6.31
C LYS A 57 -8.50 5.55 6.62
N LEU A 58 -7.89 4.82 5.69
CA LEU A 58 -6.50 4.37 5.84
C LEU A 58 -5.56 5.56 5.78
N ALA A 59 -5.75 6.44 4.79
CA ALA A 59 -4.94 7.63 4.59
C ALA A 59 -5.00 8.61 5.78
N SER A 60 -6.16 8.76 6.45
CA SER A 60 -6.31 9.73 7.55
C SER A 60 -5.42 9.46 8.76
N VAL A 61 -4.98 8.21 8.93
CA VAL A 61 -4.07 7.79 10.02
C VAL A 61 -2.79 7.16 9.47
N ALA A 62 -2.52 7.33 8.18
CA ALA A 62 -1.32 6.80 7.56
C ALA A 62 -0.07 7.56 8.05
N GLN A 63 1.02 6.82 8.20
CA GLN A 63 2.35 7.32 8.50
C GLN A 63 3.24 7.28 7.26
N ASN A 64 4.48 7.76 7.40
CA ASN A 64 5.48 7.79 6.33
C ASN A 64 5.10 8.65 5.11
N GLY A 65 4.19 9.61 5.29
CA GLY A 65 3.80 10.53 4.23
C GLY A 65 2.91 9.91 3.15
N ILE A 66 2.33 8.72 3.40
CA ILE A 66 1.36 8.11 2.49
C ILE A 66 0.05 8.89 2.53
N THR A 67 -0.40 9.29 1.35
CA THR A 67 -1.60 10.10 1.14
C THR A 67 -2.74 9.28 0.55
N TYR A 68 -3.92 9.89 0.48
CA TYR A 68 -5.08 9.30 -0.15
C TYR A 68 -4.88 9.03 -1.65
N GLU A 69 -4.19 9.93 -2.33
CA GLU A 69 -3.91 9.80 -3.77
C GLU A 69 -2.97 8.61 -4.04
N ASP A 70 -2.01 8.35 -3.15
CA ASP A 70 -1.13 7.18 -3.23
C ASP A 70 -1.92 5.87 -3.20
N PHE A 71 -2.93 5.81 -2.32
CA PHE A 71 -3.85 4.68 -2.25
C PHE A 71 -4.72 4.55 -3.50
N LEU A 72 -5.23 5.67 -4.03
CA LEU A 72 -6.09 5.67 -5.21
C LEU A 72 -5.36 5.18 -6.45
N SER A 73 -4.13 5.65 -6.68
CA SER A 73 -3.39 5.28 -7.88
C SER A 73 -2.88 3.84 -7.83
N ILE A 74 -2.43 3.31 -6.68
CA ILE A 74 -2.13 1.88 -6.52
C ILE A 74 -3.37 0.98 -6.71
N CYS A 75 -4.57 1.50 -6.40
CA CYS A 75 -5.82 0.79 -6.62
C CYS A 75 -6.38 0.93 -8.03
N GLY A 76 -5.73 1.69 -8.91
CA GLY A 76 -6.17 1.92 -10.29
C GLY A 76 -7.39 2.84 -10.39
N TYR A 77 -7.69 3.63 -9.36
CA TYR A 77 -8.77 4.62 -9.39
C TYR A 77 -8.36 5.94 -10.06
N ARG A 78 -7.06 6.19 -10.19
CA ARG A 78 -6.50 7.37 -10.85
C ARG A 78 -5.21 6.97 -11.56
N GLU A 79 -5.01 7.48 -12.76
CA GLU A 79 -3.70 7.48 -13.42
C GLU A 79 -2.93 8.68 -12.87
N ASP A 80 -1.99 8.42 -11.98
CA ASP A 80 -1.09 9.45 -11.45
C ASP A 80 0.34 8.94 -11.54
N GLU A 81 1.15 9.55 -12.41
CA GLU A 81 2.58 9.27 -12.64
C GLU A 81 3.44 9.57 -11.40
N VAL A 82 2.89 10.27 -10.40
CA VAL A 82 3.65 10.79 -9.25
C VAL A 82 4.18 9.68 -8.34
N LEU A 83 3.51 8.53 -8.28
CA LEU A 83 3.89 7.43 -7.37
C LEU A 83 5.23 6.79 -7.71
N THR A 84 5.55 6.58 -8.98
CA THR A 84 6.84 5.98 -9.37
C THR A 84 8.02 6.81 -8.87
N SER A 85 7.90 8.15 -8.90
CA SER A 85 8.96 9.06 -8.45
C SER A 85 9.16 9.13 -6.93
N ARG A 86 8.16 8.77 -6.12
CA ARG A 86 8.19 8.87 -4.65
C ARG A 86 8.39 7.54 -3.94
N ILE A 87 8.08 6.42 -4.60
CA ILE A 87 8.19 5.09 -3.99
C ILE A 87 9.65 4.63 -3.87
N ASP A 88 10.54 5.02 -4.79
CA ASP A 88 11.97 4.69 -4.73
C ASP A 88 12.62 5.01 -3.36
N PRO A 89 12.44 6.22 -2.78
CA PRO A 89 12.95 6.51 -1.43
C PRO A 89 12.12 5.91 -0.27
N LEU A 90 10.86 5.51 -0.49
CA LEU A 90 10.01 4.86 0.53
C LEU A 90 10.35 3.36 0.68
N CYS A 91 10.75 2.70 -0.41
CA CYS A 91 11.33 1.36 -0.45
C CYS A 91 12.58 1.26 0.46
N PHE A 92 13.48 2.24 0.39
CA PHE A 92 14.68 2.31 1.23
C PHE A 92 14.39 2.39 2.75
N LYS A 93 13.23 2.93 3.16
CA LYS A 93 12.82 2.89 4.58
C LYS A 93 12.25 1.54 5.01
N ALA A 94 11.67 0.78 4.08
CA ALA A 94 11.16 -0.57 4.33
C ALA A 94 12.29 -1.60 4.54
N GLU A 95 13.53 -1.27 4.18
CA GLU A 95 14.74 -2.04 4.48
C GLU A 95 15.00 -2.22 6.00
N LYS A 96 14.36 -1.40 6.85
CA LYS A 96 14.34 -1.59 8.31
C LYS A 96 13.23 -2.54 8.81
N LEU A 97 12.34 -3.01 7.94
CA LEU A 97 11.30 -3.97 8.28
C LEU A 97 11.74 -5.40 7.91
N SER A 98 11.83 -6.24 8.94
CA SER A 98 11.95 -7.71 8.96
C SER A 98 12.54 -8.41 7.71
N PRO A 99 13.65 -9.16 7.87
CA PRO A 99 14.38 -9.79 6.75
C PRO A 99 13.52 -10.74 5.87
N ALA A 100 12.38 -11.21 6.37
CA ALA A 100 11.45 -12.06 5.63
C ALA A 100 10.79 -11.37 4.41
N LYS A 101 10.86 -10.03 4.30
CA LYS A 101 10.21 -9.26 3.22
C LYS A 101 11.17 -8.69 2.16
N HIS A 102 12.49 -8.86 2.30
CA HIS A 102 13.48 -8.27 1.39
C HIS A 102 13.30 -8.70 -0.06
N LYS A 103 13.15 -10.00 -0.32
CA LYS A 103 12.88 -10.53 -1.67
C LYS A 103 11.64 -9.91 -2.32
N PHE A 104 10.66 -9.51 -1.50
CA PHE A 104 9.41 -8.92 -1.97
C PHE A 104 9.52 -7.43 -2.28
N LEU A 105 10.45 -6.73 -1.65
CA LEU A 105 10.76 -5.32 -1.95
C LEU A 105 11.56 -5.20 -3.24
N GLU A 106 12.45 -6.15 -3.53
CA GLU A 106 13.15 -6.21 -4.81
C GLU A 106 12.18 -6.48 -5.97
N ASP A 107 11.29 -7.47 -5.83
CA ASP A 107 10.21 -7.73 -6.81
C ASP A 107 9.33 -6.49 -7.07
N PHE A 108 9.20 -5.62 -6.06
CA PHE A 108 8.41 -4.40 -6.12
C PHE A 108 9.12 -3.24 -6.81
N ALA A 109 10.41 -3.05 -6.50
CA ALA A 109 11.26 -2.09 -7.22
C ALA A 109 11.32 -2.42 -8.71
N ASP A 110 11.50 -3.70 -9.04
CA ASP A 110 11.49 -4.20 -10.43
C ASP A 110 10.15 -3.97 -11.14
N PHE A 111 9.03 -4.10 -10.43
CA PHE A 111 7.71 -3.83 -11.00
C PHE A 111 7.52 -2.35 -11.34
N LEU A 112 8.00 -1.45 -10.49
CA LEU A 112 7.90 0.00 -10.73
C LEU A 112 8.85 0.45 -11.84
N ALA A 113 10.07 -0.09 -11.88
CA ALA A 113 11.06 0.18 -12.92
C ALA A 113 10.61 -0.23 -14.33
N LYS A 114 9.71 -1.22 -14.45
CA LYS A 114 9.14 -1.64 -15.75
C LYS A 114 7.98 -0.77 -16.25
N ARG A 115 7.51 0.18 -15.42
CA ARG A 115 6.31 0.98 -15.70
C ARG A 115 6.62 2.44 -16.01
N GLY A 116 7.85 2.89 -15.76
CA GLY A 116 8.42 4.11 -16.34
C GLY A 116 9.14 3.81 -17.64
#